data_AF-A0A2W5QYW4-F1
#
_entry.id   AF-A0A2W5QYW4-F1
#
_cell.length_a   1.000
_cell.length_b   1.000
_cell.length_c   1.000
_cell.angle_alpha   90.00
_cell.angle_beta   90.00
_cell.angle_gamma   90.00
#
_symmetry.space_group_name_H-M   'P 1'
#
loop_
_entity.id
_entity.type
_entity.pdbx_description
1 polymer ?
#
loop_
_entity_poly.entity_id
_entity_poly.type
_entity_poly.pdbx_seq_one_letter_code
_entity_poly.pdbx_strand_id
1 'polypeptide(L)' 'MDIVVDPDLQAYIDPLTPDEYEALERSLLAEGCRDALVLWGNVLVDGHNRYGICRKHELPFQTVQNTR' A
#
# COMPACT_ATOMS: atom_id res chain seq x y z
N MET A 1 6.50 11.43 7.86
CA MET A 1 5.70 11.92 6.72
C MET A 1 4.37 11.21 6.81
N ASP A 2 3.30 11.97 6.99
CA ASP A 2 1.97 11.39 7.20
C ASP A 2 1.33 11.12 5.84
N ILE A 3 1.18 9.85 5.49
CA ILE A 3 0.46 9.40 4.29
C ILE A 3 -1.03 9.43 4.60
N VAL A 4 -1.81 10.11 3.76
CA VAL A 4 -3.26 10.22 3.85
C VAL A 4 -3.87 9.16 2.94
N VAL A 5 -4.74 8.32 3.49
CA VAL A 5 -5.55 7.39 2.72
C VAL A 5 -6.89 8.05 2.44
N ASP A 6 -7.18 8.28 1.16
CA ASP A 6 -8.47 8.79 0.72
C ASP A 6 -9.44 7.60 0.52
N PRO A 7 -10.58 7.55 1.25
CA PRO A 7 -11.53 6.44 1.13
C PRO A 7 -12.10 6.24 -0.27
N ASP A 8 -12.27 7.32 -1.05
CA ASP A 8 -12.82 7.26 -2.40
C ASP A 8 -11.80 6.63 -3.36
N LEU A 9 -10.51 6.96 -3.19
CA LEU A 9 -9.42 6.32 -3.95
C LEU A 9 -9.23 4.86 -3.56
N GLN A 10 -9.34 4.53 -2.27
CA GLN A 10 -9.24 3.15 -1.80
C GLN A 10 -10.39 2.29 -2.32
N ALA A 11 -11.60 2.83 -2.38
CA ALA A 11 -12.79 2.14 -2.88
C ALA A 11 -12.88 2.07 -4.41
N TYR A 12 -12.02 2.80 -5.12
CA TYR A 12 -12.01 2.84 -6.59
C TYR A 12 -11.53 1.52 -7.23
N ILE A 13 -10.75 0.72 -6.49
CA ILE A 13 -10.29 -0.59 -6.93
C ILE A 13 -11.07 -1.70 -6.22
N ASP A 14 -11.30 -2.81 -6.91
CA ASP A 14 -11.90 -3.99 -6.30
C ASP A 14 -11.03 -4.45 -5.10
N PRO A 15 -11.64 -4.72 -3.94
CA PRO A 15 -10.90 -5.18 -2.79
C PRO A 15 -10.34 -6.59 -3.04
N LEU A 16 -9.20 -6.89 -2.42
CA LEU A 16 -8.68 -8.24 -2.39
C LEU A 16 -9.64 -9.15 -1.64
N THR A 17 -9.82 -10.37 -2.13
CA THR A 17 -10.39 -11.45 -1.33
C THR A 17 -9.49 -11.74 -0.12
N PRO A 18 -10.02 -12.38 0.94
CA PRO A 18 -9.21 -12.74 2.10
C PRO A 18 -7.95 -13.54 1.73
N ASP A 19 -8.07 -14.52 0.83
CA ASP A 19 -6.95 -15.36 0.41
C ASP A 19 -5.87 -14.57 -0.35
N GLU A 20 -6.26 -13.62 -1.20
CA GLU A 20 -5.34 -12.73 -1.91
C GLU A 20 -4.64 -11.77 -0.94
N TYR A 21 -5.36 -11.24 0.05
CA TYR A 21 -4.77 -10.40 1.09
C TYR A 21 -3.75 -11.17 1.92
N GLU A 22 -4.07 -12.40 2.34
CA GLU A 22 -3.13 -13.26 3.06
C GLU A 22 -1.91 -13.62 2.24
N ALA A 23 -2.09 -13.91 0.94
CA ALA A 23 -0.97 -14.17 0.03
C ALA A 23 -0.05 -12.95 -0.07
N LEU A 24 -0.62 -11.75 -0.23
CA LEU A 24 0.13 -10.51 -0.24
C LEU A 24 0.87 -10.28 1.09
N GLU A 25 0.22 -10.53 2.23
CA GLU A 25 0.83 -10.36 3.55
C GLU A 25 2.02 -11.31 3.74
N ARG A 26 1.90 -12.59 3.34
CA ARG A 26 3.02 -13.54 3.36
C ARG A 26 4.18 -13.10 2.48
N SER A 27 3.91 -12.61 1.26
CA SER A 27 4.94 -12.11 0.36
C SER A 27 5.68 -10.89 0.94
N LEU A 28 4.94 -9.95 1.54
CA LEU A 28 5.54 -8.76 2.17
C LEU A 28 6.40 -9.12 3.39
N LEU A 29 5.99 -10.10 4.20
CA LEU A 29 6.78 -10.57 5.33
C LEU A 29 8.05 -11.32 4.90
N ALA A 30 8.00 -12.06 3.79
CA ALA A 30 9.14 -12.83 3.29
C ALA A 30 10.15 -11.96 2.51
N GLU A 31 9.67 -10.99 1.73
CA GLU A 31 10.48 -10.28 0.72
C GLU A 31 10.55 -8.76 0.95
N GLY A 32 9.77 -8.23 1.88
CA GLY A 32 9.61 -6.79 2.11
C GLY A 32 8.70 -6.10 1.08
N CYS A 33 8.42 -4.82 1.30
CA CYS A 33 7.65 -3.98 0.38
C CYS A 33 8.51 -3.49 -0.78
N ARG A 34 8.82 -4.41 -1.71
CA ARG A 34 9.72 -4.15 -2.84
C ARG A 34 9.19 -3.07 -3.77
N ASP A 35 7.89 -3.13 -4.08
CA ASP A 35 7.24 -2.13 -4.91
C ASP A 35 6.87 -0.89 -4.10
N ALA A 36 7.30 0.27 -4.58
CA ALA A 36 7.01 1.54 -3.93
C ALA A 36 5.50 1.84 -3.89
N LEU A 37 5.09 2.54 -2.84
CA LEU A 37 3.76 3.16 -2.75
C LEU A 37 3.73 4.42 -3.61
N VAL A 38 2.63 4.65 -4.31
CA VAL A 38 2.49 5.82 -5.19
C VAL A 38 1.70 6.90 -4.47
N LEU A 39 2.27 8.10 -4.39
CA LEU A 39 1.67 9.24 -3.72
C LEU A 39 1.39 10.38 -4.70
N TRP A 40 0.38 11.19 -4.40
CA TRP A 40 0.25 12.56 -4.90
C TRP A 40 0.35 13.52 -3.71
N GLY A 41 1.50 14.18 -3.57
CA GLY A 41 1.82 14.89 -2.34
C GLY A 41 1.90 13.91 -1.18
N ASN A 42 0.95 14.00 -0.25
CA ASN A 42 0.80 13.08 0.87
C ASN A 42 -0.36 12.07 0.70
N VAL A 43 -1.17 12.17 -0.36
CA VAL A 43 -2.29 11.26 -0.60
C VAL A 43 -1.79 9.97 -1.22
N LEU A 44 -2.19 8.82 -0.69
CA LEU A 44 -1.92 7.49 -1.23
C LEU A 44 -2.81 7.24 -2.46
N VAL A 45 -2.18 7.05 -3.62
CA VAL A 45 -2.87 6.81 -4.88
C VAL A 45 -2.88 5.31 -5.21
N ASP A 46 -1.75 4.63 -4.99
CA ASP A 46 -1.64 3.18 -5.19
C ASP A 46 -0.83 2.52 -4.07
N GLY A 47 -1.18 1.26 -3.79
CA GLY A 47 -0.56 0.45 -2.75
C GLY A 47 -1.30 0.44 -1.41
N HIS A 48 -2.61 0.73 -1.38
CA HIS A 48 -3.44 0.73 -0.17
C HIS A 48 -3.26 -0.52 0.72
N ASN A 49 -3.37 -1.73 0.16
CA ASN A 49 -3.16 -2.97 0.92
C ASN A 49 -1.72 -3.12 1.41
N ARG A 50 -0.73 -2.82 0.54
CA ARG A 50 0.69 -2.83 0.90
C ARG A 50 0.96 -1.88 2.06
N TYR A 51 0.44 -0.67 2.01
CA TYR A 51 0.58 0.33 3.07
C TYR A 51 -0.01 -0.16 4.39
N GLY A 52 -1.24 -0.69 4.38
CA GLY A 52 -1.88 -1.25 5.57
C GLY A 52 -1.06 -2.37 6.22
N ILE A 53 -0.59 -3.33 5.41
CA ILE A 53 0.22 -4.46 5.88
C ILE A 53 1.58 -3.97 6.40
N CYS A 54 2.26 -3.08 5.68
CA CYS A 54 3.56 -2.59 6.11
C CYS A 54 3.47 -1.79 7.41
N ARG A 55 2.39 -1.02 7.61
CA ARG A 55 2.13 -0.33 8.88
C ARG A 55 1.83 -1.30 10.01
N LYS A 56 1.05 -2.36 9.75
CA LYS A 56 0.72 -3.40 10.74
C LYS A 56 1.97 -4.13 11.25
N HIS A 57 2.93 -4.41 10.37
CA HIS A 57 4.14 -5.19 10.69
C HIS A 57 5.41 -4.33 10.81
N GLU A 58 5.27 -3.01 10.82
CA GLU A 58 6.39 -2.06 10.88
C GLU A 58 7.46 -2.30 9.80
N LEU A 59 7.04 -2.77 8.62
CA LEU A 59 7.92 -3.03 7.49
C LEU A 59 8.35 -1.72 6.82
N PRO A 60 9.64 -1.58 6.44
CA PRO A 60 10.08 -0.45 5.65
C PRO A 60 9.46 -0.53 4.25
N PHE A 61 9.11 0.63 3.70
CA PHE A 61 8.60 0.78 2.33
C PHE A 61 9.16 2.05 1.70
N GLN A 62 9.17 2.08 0.37
CA GLN A 62 9.54 3.25 -0.40
C GLN A 62 8.28 3.95 -0.94
N THR A 63 8.39 5.24 -1.21
CA THR A 63 7.32 6.03 -1.82
C THR A 63 7.84 6.73 -3.06
N VAL A 64 7.02 6.83 -4.11
CA VAL A 64 7.27 7.62 -5.31
C VAL A 64 6.15 8.61 -5.54
N GLN A 65 6.45 9.76 -6.12
CA GLN A 65 5.44 10.75 -6.49
C GLN A 65 4.89 10.44 -7.90
N ASN A 66 3.57 10.50 -8.06
CA ASN A 66 2.94 10.48 -9.36
C ASN A 66 3.11 11.86 -10.02
N THR A 67 4.08 11.99 -10.92
CA THR A 67 4.48 13.26 -11.54
C THR A 67 3.91 13.48 -12.94
N ARG A 68 2.93 12.68 -13.37
CA ARG A 68 2.36 12.71 -14.72
C ARG A 68 0.85 12.88 -14.71
#